data_AF-A0A937IGZ7-F1
#
_entry.id   AF-A0A937IGZ7-F1
#
_cell.length_a   1.000
_cell.length_b   1.000
_cell.length_c   1.000
_cell.angle_alpha   90.00
_cell.angle_beta   90.00
_cell.angle_gamma   90.00
#
_symmetry.space_group_name_H-M   'P 1'
#
loop_
_entity.id
_entity.type
_entity.pdbx_description
1 polymer ?
#
loop_
_entity_poly.entity_id
_entity_poly.type
_entity_poly.pdbx_seq_one_letter_code
_entity_poly.pdbx_strand_id
1 'polypeptide(L)'
;MVQEHLVLFTPSGRRGHFETGTPILTAARQLGVDLDSVCGGRGICSKCQITPGYGEFPKHGIIVKEGALSDWNAVEQRYQDKRGLIEGRRLGCQATVQNDIVIDVPPESQIHKQVVRKRAEVLDITLNPSVRLFYVEVEEPDMHKPSGDLERLIAALESQWPLKKLQADLSILPKMQSILRKGDWKVTCAVHHSDEHGTPQIIHLWPGFYEGSIYGMAVDLGSTTIAAHLCDLQTGNVIASSGLMNPQIRFGEDLMSRVSYAMMNTNGDQEMTRAVREGMDELFTKIAFDAE
;
A
#
# COMPACT_ATOMS: atom_id res chain seq x y z
N MET A 1 21.42 -4.64 42.30
CA MET A 1 21.84 -3.92 41.08
C MET A 1 20.67 -3.96 40.15
N VAL A 2 20.16 -2.81 39.73
CA VAL A 2 19.07 -2.78 38.76
C VAL A 2 19.68 -3.08 37.40
N GLN A 3 19.16 -4.09 36.70
CA GLN A 3 19.67 -4.47 35.40
C GLN A 3 19.04 -3.55 34.36
N GLU A 4 19.88 -2.86 33.59
CA GLU A 4 19.44 -1.98 32.51
C GLU A 4 19.56 -2.70 31.17
N HIS A 5 18.60 -2.44 30.29
CA HIS A 5 18.51 -3.03 28.96
C HIS A 5 18.36 -1.95 27.91
N LEU A 6 18.92 -2.18 26.73
CA LEU A 6 18.86 -1.27 25.60
C LEU A 6 17.48 -1.36 24.92
N VAL A 7 16.78 -0.23 24.88
CA VAL A 7 15.51 -0.08 24.15
C VAL A 7 15.74 0.84 22.96
N LEU A 8 15.43 0.35 21.76
CA LEU A 8 15.50 1.10 20.51
C LEU A 8 14.10 1.27 19.92
N PHE A 9 13.73 2.48 19.52
CA PHE A 9 12.45 2.78 18.89
C PHE A 9 12.62 3.09 17.40
N THR A 10 12.04 2.25 16.54
CA THR A 10 11.85 2.53 15.11
C THR A 10 10.43 3.08 14.88
N PRO A 11 10.22 3.97 13.90
CA PRO A 11 11.17 4.56 12.94
C PRO A 11 12.01 5.73 13.49
N SER A 12 11.82 6.12 14.76
CA SER A 12 12.43 7.35 15.31
C SER A 12 13.95 7.32 15.50
N GLY A 13 14.57 6.14 15.49
CA GLY A 13 15.99 5.91 15.76
C GLY A 13 16.41 6.18 17.22
N ARG A 14 15.48 6.55 18.10
CA ARG A 14 15.80 6.91 19.49
C ARG A 14 16.09 5.67 20.32
N ARG A 15 17.15 5.73 21.13
CA ARG A 15 17.59 4.63 21.99
C ARG A 15 18.04 5.10 23.35
N GLY A 16 17.88 4.24 24.35
CA GLY A 16 18.34 4.47 25.71
C GLY A 16 18.35 3.19 26.53
N HIS A 17 18.98 3.25 27.70
CA HIS A 17 19.01 2.15 28.65
C HIS A 17 17.92 2.35 29.72
N PHE A 18 17.19 1.28 30.02
CA PHE A 18 16.08 1.30 30.97
C PHE A 18 16.13 0.11 31.90
N GLU A 19 15.75 0.34 33.15
CA GLU A 19 15.65 -0.69 34.17
C GLU A 19 14.62 -1.76 33.80
N THR A 20 14.90 -3.02 34.14
CA THR A 20 13.93 -4.13 34.06
C THR A 20 12.62 -3.74 34.73
N GLY A 21 11.49 -3.97 34.05
CA GLY A 21 10.16 -3.60 34.53
C GLY A 21 9.70 -2.19 34.12
N THR A 22 10.53 -1.39 33.46
CA THR A 22 10.11 -0.10 32.91
C THR A 22 9.04 -0.30 31.82
N PRO A 23 7.86 0.34 31.91
CA PRO A 23 6.86 0.28 30.84
C PRO A 23 7.39 0.92 29.56
N ILE A 24 7.09 0.32 28.39
CA ILE A 24 7.57 0.84 27.10
C ILE A 24 7.06 2.27 26.83
N LEU A 25 5.85 2.62 27.27
CA LEU A 25 5.32 3.98 27.20
C LEU A 25 6.17 4.98 27.99
N THR A 26 6.70 4.57 29.15
CA THR A 26 7.58 5.41 29.96
C THR A 26 8.91 5.60 29.25
N ALA A 27 9.50 4.52 28.71
CA ALA A 27 10.73 4.58 27.93
C ALA A 27 10.57 5.48 26.69
N ALA A 28 9.46 5.35 25.96
CA ALA A 28 9.12 6.18 24.82
C ALA A 28 9.07 7.67 25.19
N ARG A 29 8.38 8.02 26.29
CA ARG A 29 8.27 9.40 26.78
C ARG A 29 9.60 10.00 27.20
N GLN A 30 10.44 9.24 27.92
CA GLN A 30 11.76 9.71 28.34
C GLN A 30 12.68 9.98 27.14
N LEU A 31 12.58 9.15 26.10
CA LEU A 31 13.30 9.39 24.85
C LEU A 31 12.63 10.43 23.96
N GLY A 32 11.40 10.87 24.26
CA GLY A 32 10.60 11.77 23.43
C GLY A 32 10.12 11.14 22.11
N VAL A 33 9.97 9.82 22.08
CA VAL A 33 9.35 9.08 20.99
C VAL A 33 7.85 9.40 20.95
N ASP A 34 7.32 9.59 19.74
CA ASP A 34 5.93 9.94 19.52
C ASP A 34 5.03 8.71 19.69
N LEU A 35 4.66 8.40 20.93
CA LEU A 35 3.74 7.32 21.28
C LEU A 35 2.54 7.88 22.06
N ASP A 36 1.37 7.84 21.43
CA ASP A 36 0.13 8.40 21.94
C ASP A 36 -0.40 7.61 23.15
N SER A 37 -0.96 8.33 24.13
CA SER A 37 -1.60 7.74 25.30
C SER A 37 -2.57 8.72 25.96
N VAL A 38 -3.85 8.55 25.65
CA VAL A 38 -4.94 9.35 26.24
C VAL A 38 -5.47 8.79 27.56
N CYS A 39 -5.29 7.49 27.82
CA CYS A 39 -5.82 6.85 29.04
C CYS A 39 -4.88 6.93 30.25
N GLY A 40 -3.69 7.51 30.12
CA GLY A 40 -2.71 7.57 31.20
C GLY A 40 -2.12 6.20 31.58
N GLY A 41 -2.09 5.24 30.65
CA GLY A 41 -1.52 3.92 30.88
C GLY A 41 -2.45 2.84 31.41
N ARG A 42 -3.77 3.10 31.44
CA ARG A 42 -4.80 2.15 31.89
C ARG A 42 -5.13 1.01 30.91
N GLY A 43 -4.54 0.99 29.72
CA GLY A 43 -4.76 -0.06 28.72
C GLY A 43 -6.16 -0.09 28.07
N ILE A 44 -6.89 1.03 28.08
CA ILE A 44 -8.28 1.09 27.57
C ILE A 44 -8.46 1.90 26.26
N CYS A 45 -7.46 2.68 25.86
CA CYS A 45 -7.59 3.62 24.73
C CYS A 45 -7.02 3.16 23.39
N SER A 46 -6.23 2.09 23.37
CA SER A 46 -5.56 1.52 22.19
C SER A 46 -4.60 2.42 21.40
N LYS A 47 -4.26 3.60 21.93
CA LYS A 47 -3.36 4.56 21.27
C LYS A 47 -1.88 4.25 21.43
N CYS A 48 -1.50 3.50 22.46
CA CYS A 48 -0.10 3.17 22.75
C CYS A 48 0.31 1.80 22.19
N GLN A 49 -0.22 1.39 21.04
CA GLN A 49 0.15 0.09 20.46
C GLN A 49 1.58 0.14 19.94
N ILE A 50 2.31 -0.94 20.12
CA ILE A 50 3.70 -1.14 19.69
C ILE A 50 3.85 -2.52 19.05
N THR A 51 4.86 -2.69 18.20
CA THR A 51 5.23 -3.99 17.64
C THR A 51 6.67 -4.32 18.05
N PRO A 52 6.91 -5.36 18.87
CA PRO A 52 8.26 -5.81 19.16
C PRO A 52 8.91 -6.45 17.93
N GLY A 53 10.14 -6.03 17.63
CA GLY A 53 10.98 -6.64 16.60
C GLY A 53 11.87 -7.72 17.22
N TYR A 54 11.69 -8.97 16.79
CA TYR A 54 12.50 -10.11 17.21
C TYR A 54 13.50 -10.51 16.11
N GLY A 55 14.67 -11.03 16.50
CA GLY A 55 15.72 -11.44 15.58
C GLY A 55 17.00 -10.63 15.72
N GLU A 56 17.85 -10.70 14.70
CA GLU A 56 19.14 -10.03 14.68
C GLU A 56 19.03 -8.65 14.01
N PHE A 57 19.54 -7.62 14.68
CA PHE A 57 19.62 -6.25 14.17
C PHE A 57 21.09 -5.80 14.09
N PRO A 58 21.87 -6.28 13.10
CA PRO A 58 23.32 -6.05 13.02
C PRO A 58 23.72 -4.57 13.02
N LYS A 59 22.94 -3.70 12.37
CA LYS A 59 23.18 -2.24 12.34
C LYS A 59 23.18 -1.62 13.73
N HIS A 60 22.35 -2.15 14.62
CA HIS A 60 22.19 -1.64 15.98
C HIS A 60 23.03 -2.43 16.99
N GLY A 61 23.62 -3.55 16.58
CA GLY A 61 24.38 -4.44 17.45
C GLY A 61 23.50 -5.17 18.48
N ILE A 62 22.22 -5.38 18.17
CA ILE A 62 21.23 -5.95 19.09
C ILE A 62 20.73 -7.29 18.55
N ILE A 63 20.63 -8.29 19.42
CA ILE A 63 19.93 -9.55 19.14
C ILE A 63 18.75 -9.64 20.10
N VAL A 64 17.53 -9.54 19.56
CA VAL A 64 16.31 -9.60 20.36
C VAL A 64 15.79 -11.02 20.36
N LYS A 65 15.71 -11.62 21.55
CA LYS A 65 15.12 -12.95 21.76
C LYS A 65 13.68 -12.86 22.25
N GLU A 66 12.94 -13.94 22.11
CA GLU A 66 11.66 -14.12 22.80
C GLU A 66 11.84 -13.92 24.31
N GLY A 67 10.89 -13.24 24.95
CA GLY A 67 10.97 -12.84 26.37
C GLY A 67 11.66 -11.49 26.63
N ALA A 68 12.01 -10.71 25.59
CA ALA A 68 12.54 -9.35 25.77
C ALA A 68 11.52 -8.34 26.33
N LEU A 69 10.22 -8.65 26.22
CA LEU A 69 9.13 -7.94 26.88
C LEU A 69 8.48 -8.85 27.94
N SER A 70 7.80 -8.24 28.90
CA SER A 70 6.98 -8.97 29.88
C SER A 70 5.95 -9.87 29.22
N ASP A 71 5.55 -10.91 29.93
CA ASP A 71 4.46 -11.78 29.50
C ASP A 71 3.17 -11.01 29.25
N TRP A 72 2.30 -11.62 28.44
CA TRP A 72 1.00 -11.09 28.13
C TRP A 72 0.13 -11.00 29.39
N ASN A 73 -0.39 -9.81 29.68
CA ASN A 73 -1.10 -9.58 30.94
C ASN A 73 -2.64 -9.57 30.79
N ALA A 74 -3.35 -9.56 31.92
CA ALA A 74 -4.81 -9.58 31.94
C ALA A 74 -5.47 -8.36 31.29
N VAL A 75 -4.79 -7.20 31.26
CA VAL A 75 -5.30 -5.97 30.63
C VAL A 75 -5.21 -6.09 29.11
N GLU A 76 -4.09 -6.59 28.59
CA GLU A 76 -3.90 -6.90 27.17
C GLU A 76 -4.92 -7.96 26.71
N GLN A 77 -5.12 -9.02 27.50
CA GLN A 77 -6.13 -10.06 27.19
C GLN A 77 -7.53 -9.48 27.12
N ARG A 78 -7.92 -8.70 28.14
CA ARG A 78 -9.25 -8.07 28.17
C ARG A 78 -9.48 -7.15 26.97
N TYR A 79 -8.43 -6.49 26.48
CA TYR A 79 -8.52 -5.66 25.29
C TYR A 79 -8.68 -6.52 24.02
N GLN A 80 -7.87 -7.57 23.88
CA GLN A 80 -7.96 -8.53 22.77
C GLN A 80 -9.38 -9.07 22.63
N ASP A 81 -9.97 -9.54 23.73
CA ASP A 81 -11.31 -10.15 23.72
C ASP A 81 -12.42 -9.16 23.31
N LYS A 82 -12.24 -7.87 23.62
CA LYS A 82 -13.29 -6.84 23.41
C LYS A 82 -13.18 -6.07 22.11
N ARG A 83 -11.95 -5.82 21.64
CA ARG A 83 -11.68 -4.93 20.52
C ARG A 83 -10.76 -5.52 19.46
N GLY A 84 -10.00 -6.56 19.81
CA GLY A 84 -8.93 -7.12 18.98
C GLY A 84 -7.71 -6.20 18.92
N LEU A 85 -6.54 -6.71 19.34
CA LEU A 85 -5.27 -6.22 18.83
C LEU A 85 -4.94 -6.96 17.54
N ILE A 86 -4.27 -6.24 16.64
CA ILE A 86 -3.61 -6.85 15.49
C ILE A 86 -2.55 -7.83 16.01
N GLU A 87 -2.44 -8.98 15.37
CA GLU A 87 -1.50 -10.04 15.77
C GLU A 87 -0.07 -9.50 15.86
N GLY A 88 0.66 -9.90 16.91
CA GLY A 88 2.00 -9.42 17.21
C GLY A 88 2.09 -8.03 17.86
N ARG A 89 1.01 -7.23 17.91
CA ARG A 89 1.02 -5.94 18.62
C ARG A 89 0.84 -6.11 20.13
N ARG A 90 1.49 -5.24 20.89
CA ARG A 90 1.42 -5.14 22.36
C ARG A 90 0.94 -3.76 22.78
N LEU A 91 0.43 -3.63 24.01
CA LEU A 91 0.13 -2.32 24.59
C LEU A 91 1.39 -1.77 25.27
N GLY A 92 2.01 -0.74 24.72
CA GLY A 92 3.25 -0.17 25.27
C GLY A 92 3.12 0.37 26.70
N CYS A 93 1.90 0.70 27.15
CA CYS A 93 1.68 1.08 28.55
C CYS A 93 1.64 -0.09 29.54
N GLN A 94 1.55 -1.33 29.06
CA GLN A 94 1.41 -2.54 29.86
C GLN A 94 2.61 -3.47 29.70
N ALA A 95 3.17 -3.56 28.49
CA ALA A 95 4.41 -4.26 28.23
C ALA A 95 5.58 -3.55 28.93
N THR A 96 6.40 -4.31 29.65
CA THR A 96 7.60 -3.80 30.32
C THR A 96 8.86 -4.42 29.74
N VAL A 97 9.97 -3.68 29.83
CA VAL A 97 11.30 -4.11 29.38
C VAL A 97 11.79 -5.26 30.27
N GLN A 98 12.22 -6.36 29.65
CA GLN A 98 12.84 -7.51 30.34
C GLN A 98 14.23 -7.82 29.79
N ASN A 99 14.49 -7.45 28.53
CA ASN A 99 15.79 -7.58 27.90
C ASN A 99 15.96 -6.53 26.79
N ASP A 100 17.11 -6.53 26.12
CA ASP A 100 17.35 -5.64 24.99
C ASP A 100 16.27 -5.85 23.90
N ILE A 101 15.66 -4.77 23.44
CA ILE A 101 14.47 -4.82 22.59
C ILE A 101 14.45 -3.70 21.55
N VAL A 102 14.04 -4.07 20.33
CA VAL A 102 13.67 -3.14 19.27
C VAL A 102 12.16 -3.03 19.22
N ILE A 103 11.64 -1.81 19.26
CA ILE A 103 10.21 -1.51 19.26
C ILE A 103 9.88 -0.67 18.03
N ASP A 104 9.00 -1.19 17.18
CA ASP A 104 8.38 -0.45 16.09
C ASP A 104 7.10 0.24 16.58
N VAL A 105 7.03 1.57 16.40
CA VAL A 105 5.87 2.39 16.76
C VAL A 105 5.01 2.62 15.52
N PRO A 106 3.85 1.95 15.41
CA PRO A 106 3.01 2.06 14.22
C PRO A 106 2.45 3.48 14.06
N PRO A 107 2.22 3.96 12.81
CA PRO A 107 1.74 5.31 12.54
C PRO A 107 0.42 5.67 13.25
N GLU A 108 -0.49 4.71 13.43
CA GLU A 108 -1.75 4.93 14.15
C GLU A 108 -1.57 5.26 15.64
N SER A 109 -0.41 4.89 16.20
CA SER A 109 -0.02 5.17 17.60
C SER A 109 0.80 6.45 17.74
N GLN A 110 1.15 7.14 16.66
CA GLN A 110 1.89 8.40 16.71
C GLN A 110 0.91 9.57 16.78
N ILE A 111 1.17 10.57 17.65
CA ILE A 111 0.33 11.75 17.81
C ILE A 111 0.42 12.62 16.55
N HIS A 112 1.64 12.81 16.05
CA HIS A 112 1.89 13.56 14.83
C HIS A 112 1.93 12.59 13.66
N LYS A 113 0.76 12.36 13.03
CA LYS A 113 0.76 11.80 11.69
C LYS A 113 1.61 12.70 10.80
N GLN A 114 2.73 12.20 10.29
CA GLN A 114 3.43 12.88 9.23
C GLN A 114 2.49 12.90 8.02
N VAL A 115 1.77 14.01 7.85
CA VAL A 115 0.91 14.25 6.70
C VAL A 115 1.83 14.57 5.54
N VAL A 116 2.23 13.54 4.82
CA VAL A 116 2.96 13.69 3.56
C VAL A 116 1.99 14.29 2.55
N ARG A 117 2.16 15.58 2.26
CA ARG A 117 1.50 16.26 1.15
C ARG A 117 2.56 16.76 0.19
N LYS A 118 2.90 15.95 -0.81
CA LYS A 118 3.48 16.49 -2.04
C LYS A 118 2.34 17.16 -2.80
N ARG A 119 2.46 18.45 -3.09
CA ARG A 119 1.46 19.14 -3.92
C ARG A 119 1.62 18.64 -5.35
N ALA A 120 0.51 18.32 -6.01
CA ALA A 120 0.51 18.18 -7.46
C ALA A 120 0.61 19.58 -8.07
N GLU A 121 1.68 19.84 -8.82
CA GLU A 121 1.80 21.07 -9.61
C GLU A 121 1.02 20.89 -10.91
N VAL A 122 0.20 21.88 -11.25
CA VAL A 122 -0.52 21.89 -12.52
C VAL A 122 0.45 22.39 -13.58
N LEU A 123 0.86 21.49 -14.47
CA LEU A 123 1.65 21.81 -15.64
C LEU A 123 0.73 21.79 -16.87
N ASP A 124 0.99 22.68 -17.82
CA ASP A 124 0.34 22.63 -19.12
C ASP A 124 0.96 21.48 -19.92
N ILE A 125 0.24 20.36 -19.99
CA ILE A 125 0.70 19.12 -20.62
C ILE A 125 -0.32 18.63 -21.64
N THR A 126 0.16 18.20 -22.80
CA THR A 126 -0.67 17.47 -23.76
C THR A 126 -0.90 16.06 -23.24
N LEU A 127 -2.15 15.74 -22.90
CA LEU A 127 -2.49 14.44 -22.36
C LEU A 127 -2.27 13.33 -23.40
N ASN A 128 -1.39 12.40 -23.03
CA ASN A 128 -1.13 11.18 -23.77
C ASN A 128 -1.17 9.98 -22.80
N PRO A 129 -2.35 9.63 -22.26
CA PRO A 129 -2.46 8.55 -21.29
C PRO A 129 -2.18 7.18 -21.95
N SER A 130 -1.61 6.27 -21.17
CA SER A 130 -1.33 4.89 -21.61
C SER A 130 -2.61 4.10 -21.89
N VAL A 131 -3.72 4.44 -21.24
CA VAL A 131 -5.04 3.82 -21.50
C VAL A 131 -5.98 4.85 -22.09
N ARG A 132 -6.65 4.48 -23.18
CA ARG A 132 -7.65 5.31 -23.86
C ARG A 132 -8.92 4.51 -24.11
N LEU A 133 -10.04 5.23 -24.17
CA LEU A 133 -11.35 4.65 -24.45
C LEU A 133 -11.71 4.84 -25.92
N PHE A 134 -12.21 3.77 -26.54
CA PHE A 134 -12.63 3.75 -27.93
C PHE A 134 -14.04 3.17 -28.01
N TYR A 135 -15.00 3.99 -28.40
CA TYR A 135 -16.33 3.51 -28.75
C TYR A 135 -16.31 2.90 -30.15
N VAL A 136 -16.91 1.73 -30.33
CA VAL A 136 -16.93 1.03 -31.60
C VAL A 136 -18.24 0.28 -31.79
N GLU A 137 -18.72 0.26 -33.03
CA GLU A 137 -19.86 -0.57 -33.45
C GLU A 137 -19.34 -1.82 -34.15
N VAL A 138 -19.67 -2.99 -33.62
CA VAL A 138 -19.21 -4.29 -34.09
C VAL A 138 -20.26 -4.90 -35.01
N GLU A 139 -19.82 -5.53 -36.08
CA GLU A 139 -20.72 -6.26 -36.98
C GLU A 139 -21.41 -7.41 -36.25
N GLU A 140 -22.72 -7.56 -36.47
CA GLU A 140 -23.50 -8.67 -35.94
C GLU A 140 -22.98 -10.02 -36.47
N PRO A 141 -23.08 -11.11 -35.69
CA PRO A 141 -22.71 -12.43 -36.16
C PRO A 141 -23.63 -12.87 -37.31
N ASP A 142 -23.04 -13.21 -38.44
CA ASP A 142 -23.73 -13.70 -39.64
C ASP A 142 -23.32 -15.15 -39.95
N MET A 143 -24.29 -15.99 -40.26
CA MET A 143 -24.07 -17.37 -40.72
C MET A 143 -23.27 -17.44 -42.03
N HIS A 144 -23.40 -16.44 -42.90
CA HIS A 144 -22.67 -16.38 -44.18
C HIS A 144 -21.23 -15.88 -44.00
N LYS A 145 -20.90 -15.29 -42.85
CA LYS A 145 -19.58 -14.77 -42.49
C LYS A 145 -19.19 -15.19 -41.06
N PRO A 146 -18.92 -16.50 -40.84
CA PRO A 146 -18.65 -17.02 -39.51
C PRO A 146 -17.26 -16.54 -39.03
N SER A 147 -17.23 -15.49 -38.22
CA SER A 147 -16.03 -14.94 -37.58
C SER A 147 -16.20 -14.87 -36.06
N GLY A 148 -15.09 -14.98 -35.33
CA GLY A 148 -15.11 -14.91 -33.87
C GLY A 148 -15.44 -13.51 -33.35
N ASP A 149 -16.04 -13.42 -32.16
CA ASP A 149 -16.38 -12.13 -31.53
C ASP A 149 -15.15 -11.22 -31.38
N LEU A 150 -13.97 -11.80 -31.07
CA LEU A 150 -12.71 -11.07 -30.96
C LEU A 150 -12.24 -10.53 -32.32
N GLU A 151 -12.34 -11.35 -33.37
CA GLU A 151 -11.94 -10.97 -34.73
C GLU A 151 -12.81 -9.82 -35.23
N ARG A 152 -14.13 -9.89 -35.01
CA ARG A 152 -15.07 -8.82 -35.37
C ARG A 152 -14.77 -7.54 -34.59
N LEU A 153 -14.48 -7.64 -33.30
CA LEU A 153 -14.14 -6.49 -32.46
C LEU A 153 -12.83 -5.82 -32.91
N ILE A 154 -11.77 -6.60 -33.15
CA ILE A 154 -10.49 -6.06 -33.64
C ILE A 154 -10.69 -5.40 -35.01
N ALA A 155 -11.39 -6.07 -35.93
CA ALA A 155 -11.66 -5.51 -37.26
C ALA A 155 -12.43 -4.18 -37.18
N ALA A 156 -13.43 -4.10 -36.29
CA ALA A 156 -14.19 -2.87 -36.08
C ALA A 156 -13.32 -1.74 -35.50
N LEU A 157 -12.47 -2.05 -34.52
CA LEU A 157 -11.54 -1.06 -33.92
C LEU A 157 -10.49 -0.57 -34.92
N GLU A 158 -9.88 -1.45 -35.70
CA GLU A 158 -8.89 -1.08 -36.73
C GLU A 158 -9.52 -0.31 -37.89
N SER A 159 -10.81 -0.52 -38.17
CA SER A 159 -11.53 0.20 -39.22
C SER A 159 -12.01 1.58 -38.78
N GLN A 160 -12.43 1.74 -37.52
CA GLN A 160 -13.04 2.98 -37.02
C GLN A 160 -12.03 3.91 -36.34
N TRP A 161 -10.89 3.37 -35.89
CA TRP A 161 -9.85 4.12 -35.19
C TRP A 161 -8.47 3.87 -35.80
N PRO A 162 -7.50 4.80 -35.63
CA PRO A 162 -6.14 4.64 -36.13
C PRO A 162 -5.32 3.65 -35.26
N LEU A 163 -5.88 2.48 -34.99
CA LEU A 163 -5.29 1.39 -34.22
C LEU A 163 -4.84 0.29 -35.17
N LYS A 164 -3.73 -0.38 -34.86
CA LYS A 164 -3.22 -1.51 -35.65
C LYS A 164 -2.68 -2.60 -34.75
N LYS A 165 -2.79 -3.84 -35.22
CA LYS A 165 -2.26 -5.05 -34.58
C LYS A 165 -2.81 -5.28 -33.18
N LEU A 166 -4.05 -4.90 -32.90
CA LEU A 166 -4.63 -5.02 -31.55
C LEU A 166 -4.60 -6.46 -31.03
N GLN A 167 -4.32 -6.61 -29.75
CA GLN A 167 -4.49 -7.88 -29.03
C GLN A 167 -5.50 -7.69 -27.90
N ALA A 168 -6.15 -8.78 -27.49
CA ALA A 168 -7.02 -8.78 -26.32
C ALA A 168 -6.35 -9.48 -25.15
N ASP A 169 -6.48 -8.91 -23.96
CA ASP A 169 -6.13 -9.60 -22.73
C ASP A 169 -7.04 -10.83 -22.54
N LEU A 170 -6.47 -11.97 -22.15
CA LEU A 170 -7.22 -13.22 -22.01
C LEU A 170 -8.38 -13.12 -20.99
N SER A 171 -8.27 -12.22 -20.00
CA SER A 171 -9.31 -12.01 -18.99
C SER A 171 -10.62 -11.45 -19.55
N ILE A 172 -10.61 -10.82 -20.73
CA ILE A 172 -11.82 -10.25 -21.35
C ILE A 172 -12.60 -11.29 -22.15
N LEU A 173 -11.92 -12.32 -22.69
CA LEU A 173 -12.54 -13.28 -23.61
C LEU A 173 -13.77 -13.99 -23.04
N PRO A 174 -13.78 -14.45 -21.77
CA PRO A 174 -14.96 -15.11 -21.21
C PRO A 174 -16.18 -14.19 -21.06
N LYS A 175 -15.98 -12.87 -21.02
CA LYS A 175 -17.04 -11.88 -20.78
C LYS A 175 -17.43 -11.11 -22.05
N MET A 176 -16.61 -11.17 -23.09
CA MET A 176 -16.77 -10.38 -24.30
C MET A 176 -18.13 -10.58 -24.98
N GLN A 177 -18.55 -11.84 -25.17
CA GLN A 177 -19.81 -12.13 -25.87
C GLN A 177 -21.04 -11.55 -25.13
N SER A 178 -21.09 -11.68 -23.81
CA SER A 178 -22.21 -11.17 -23.02
C SER A 178 -22.24 -9.63 -23.01
N ILE A 179 -21.06 -8.99 -22.99
CA ILE A 179 -20.92 -7.54 -23.08
C ILE A 179 -21.39 -7.03 -24.44
N LEU A 180 -20.92 -7.64 -25.54
CA LEU A 180 -21.29 -7.24 -26.91
C LEU A 180 -22.81 -7.35 -27.13
N ARG A 181 -23.43 -8.45 -26.71
CA ARG A 181 -24.89 -8.63 -26.83
C ARG A 181 -25.68 -7.63 -25.99
N LYS A 182 -25.23 -7.34 -24.76
CA LYS A 182 -25.88 -6.37 -23.88
C LYS A 182 -25.82 -4.95 -24.44
N GLY A 183 -24.75 -4.62 -25.16
CA GLY A 183 -24.56 -3.33 -25.81
C GLY A 183 -25.22 -3.21 -27.18
N ASP A 184 -26.00 -4.19 -27.64
CA ASP A 184 -26.54 -4.24 -29.00
C ASP A 184 -25.44 -4.05 -30.05
N TRP A 185 -24.36 -4.82 -29.88
CA TRP A 185 -23.14 -4.80 -30.68
C TRP A 185 -22.38 -3.46 -30.68
N LYS A 186 -22.74 -2.54 -29.79
CA LYS A 186 -21.98 -1.33 -29.47
C LYS A 186 -21.20 -1.55 -28.20
N VAL A 187 -19.95 -1.10 -28.16
CA VAL A 187 -19.06 -1.34 -27.02
C VAL A 187 -18.05 -0.21 -26.89
N THR A 188 -17.68 0.10 -25.65
CA THR A 188 -16.55 0.98 -25.35
C THR A 188 -15.39 0.11 -24.88
N CYS A 189 -14.24 0.25 -25.52
CA CYS A 189 -13.04 -0.52 -25.24
C CYS A 189 -11.99 0.33 -24.51
N ALA A 190 -11.48 -0.14 -23.37
CA ALA A 190 -10.23 0.37 -22.83
C ALA A 190 -9.06 -0.32 -23.54
N VAL A 191 -8.27 0.48 -24.25
CA VAL A 191 -7.07 0.02 -24.94
C VAL A 191 -5.85 0.61 -24.25
N HIS A 192 -4.97 -0.26 -23.78
CA HIS A 192 -3.67 0.08 -23.25
C HIS A 192 -2.64 0.11 -24.38
N HIS A 193 -2.04 1.27 -24.59
CA HIS A 193 -0.89 1.47 -25.44
C HIS A 193 0.37 1.23 -24.60
N SER A 194 1.08 0.15 -24.91
CA SER A 194 2.44 -0.04 -24.41
C SER A 194 3.40 0.96 -25.08
N ASP A 195 4.66 1.02 -24.62
CA ASP A 195 5.72 1.88 -25.17
C ASP A 195 5.83 1.77 -26.72
N GLU A 196 6.60 2.64 -27.37
CA GLU A 196 6.64 2.84 -28.85
C GLU A 196 6.77 1.58 -29.73
N HIS A 197 7.16 0.43 -29.17
CA HIS A 197 7.32 -0.85 -29.87
C HIS A 197 6.31 -1.94 -29.47
N GLY A 198 5.47 -1.67 -28.49
CA GLY A 198 4.54 -2.64 -27.95
C GLY A 198 3.21 -2.67 -28.70
N THR A 199 2.59 -3.84 -28.68
CA THR A 199 1.29 -4.05 -29.31
C THR A 199 0.19 -3.47 -28.42
N PRO A 200 -0.73 -2.63 -28.94
CA PRO A 200 -1.86 -2.13 -28.16
C PRO A 200 -2.77 -3.29 -27.71
N GLN A 201 -3.18 -3.25 -26.45
CA GLN A 201 -3.97 -4.32 -25.82
C GLN A 201 -5.33 -3.83 -25.33
N ILE A 202 -6.39 -4.54 -25.69
CA ILE A 202 -7.73 -4.36 -25.14
C ILE A 202 -7.73 -4.99 -23.75
N ILE A 203 -7.88 -4.16 -22.71
CA ILE A 203 -7.82 -4.60 -21.30
C ILE A 203 -9.19 -4.63 -20.63
N HIS A 204 -10.19 -3.93 -21.19
CA HIS A 204 -11.55 -3.93 -20.65
C HIS A 204 -12.60 -3.54 -21.70
N LEU A 205 -13.86 -3.94 -21.45
CA LEU A 205 -15.01 -3.66 -22.31
C LEU A 205 -16.22 -3.22 -21.48
N TRP A 206 -16.91 -2.18 -21.91
CA TRP A 206 -18.22 -1.78 -21.40
C TRP A 206 -19.28 -1.91 -22.49
N PRO A 207 -20.49 -2.42 -22.16
CA PRO A 207 -21.59 -2.48 -23.13
C PRO A 207 -22.05 -1.06 -23.49
N GLY A 208 -22.20 -0.79 -24.79
CA GLY A 208 -22.62 0.52 -25.31
C GLY A 208 -21.58 1.62 -25.12
N PHE A 209 -22.06 2.86 -25.06
CA PHE A 209 -21.23 4.04 -24.79
C PHE A 209 -21.00 4.21 -23.29
N TYR A 210 -19.75 4.29 -22.87
CA TYR A 210 -19.36 4.52 -21.48
C TYR A 210 -18.96 5.99 -21.28
N GLU A 211 -19.75 6.68 -20.46
CA GLU A 211 -19.57 8.10 -20.11
C GLU A 211 -18.74 8.32 -18.84
N GLY A 212 -18.31 7.24 -18.17
CA GLY A 212 -17.55 7.35 -16.94
C GLY A 212 -16.09 7.72 -17.18
N SER A 213 -15.43 8.17 -16.11
CA SER A 213 -14.00 8.40 -16.10
C SER A 213 -13.22 7.08 -16.00
N ILE A 214 -11.96 7.13 -16.44
CA ILE A 214 -10.94 6.13 -16.12
C ILE A 214 -9.84 6.82 -15.34
N TYR A 215 -9.36 6.16 -14.29
CA TYR A 215 -8.38 6.72 -13.38
C TYR A 215 -7.05 5.99 -13.46
N GLY A 216 -5.96 6.72 -13.21
CA GLY A 216 -4.63 6.18 -13.02
C GLY A 216 -4.09 6.60 -11.65
N MET A 217 -3.22 5.77 -11.08
CA MET A 217 -2.55 6.08 -9.82
C MET A 217 -1.07 6.37 -10.10
N ALA A 218 -0.64 7.61 -9.84
CA ALA A 218 0.78 7.97 -9.87
C ALA A 218 1.37 7.77 -8.48
N VAL A 219 2.42 6.94 -8.37
CA VAL A 219 3.02 6.57 -7.08
C VAL A 219 4.50 6.91 -7.06
N ASP A 220 4.92 7.62 -6.02
CA ASP A 220 6.32 7.90 -5.71
C ASP A 220 6.74 7.11 -4.47
N LEU A 221 7.51 6.04 -4.68
CA LEU A 221 8.07 5.19 -3.64
C LEU A 221 9.44 5.71 -3.22
N GLY A 222 9.45 6.66 -2.28
CA GLY A 222 10.66 7.13 -1.63
C GLY A 222 11.14 6.20 -0.52
N SER A 223 12.41 6.35 -0.11
CA SER A 223 12.98 5.59 1.01
C SER A 223 12.23 5.86 2.32
N THR A 224 11.91 7.12 2.61
CA THR A 224 11.19 7.50 3.85
C THR A 224 9.69 7.62 3.65
N THR A 225 9.26 7.92 2.43
CA THR A 225 7.93 8.45 2.16
C THR A 225 7.36 7.82 0.91
N ILE A 226 6.11 7.38 0.97
CA ILE A 226 5.31 6.96 -0.19
C ILE A 226 4.24 8.02 -0.42
N ALA A 227 4.17 8.55 -1.63
CA ALA A 227 3.10 9.48 -2.05
C ALA A 227 2.34 8.87 -3.23
N ALA A 228 1.04 9.08 -3.27
CA ALA A 228 0.21 8.65 -4.38
C ALA A 228 -0.85 9.70 -4.74
N HIS A 229 -1.12 9.80 -6.05
CA HIS A 229 -2.06 10.73 -6.65
C HIS A 229 -3.00 9.95 -7.58
N LEU A 230 -4.30 10.03 -7.32
CA LEU A 230 -5.32 9.49 -8.21
C LEU A 230 -5.66 10.56 -9.24
N CYS A 231 -5.46 10.22 -10.51
CA CYS A 231 -5.64 11.13 -11.64
C CYS A 231 -6.72 10.61 -12.57
N ASP A 232 -7.60 11.49 -13.04
CA ASP A 232 -8.48 11.21 -14.16
C ASP A 232 -7.66 11.24 -15.46
N LEU A 233 -7.64 10.13 -16.20
CA LEU A 233 -6.82 9.98 -17.39
C LEU A 233 -7.39 10.70 -18.62
N GLN A 234 -8.68 11.06 -18.61
CA GLN A 234 -9.32 11.80 -19.69
C GLN A 234 -9.07 13.30 -19.54
N THR A 235 -9.14 13.81 -18.31
CA THR A 235 -9.02 15.25 -18.02
C THR A 235 -7.65 15.66 -17.52
N GLY A 236 -6.83 14.72 -17.05
CA GLY A 236 -5.53 14.98 -16.42
C GLY A 236 -5.63 15.51 -14.99
N ASN A 237 -6.83 15.70 -14.45
CA ASN A 237 -7.03 16.26 -13.12
C ASN A 237 -6.63 15.28 -12.02
N VAL A 238 -5.97 15.80 -10.99
CA VAL A 238 -5.73 15.05 -9.75
C VAL A 238 -6.98 15.12 -8.89
N ILE A 239 -7.61 13.96 -8.68
CA ILE A 239 -8.85 13.82 -7.92
C ILE A 239 -8.57 13.78 -6.43
N ALA A 240 -7.60 12.97 -6.02
CA ALA A 240 -7.24 12.79 -4.62
C ALA A 240 -5.74 12.53 -4.48
N SER A 241 -5.19 12.84 -3.31
CA SER A 241 -3.77 12.68 -3.01
C SER A 241 -3.57 12.36 -1.54
N SER A 242 -2.70 11.39 -1.27
CA SER A 242 -2.30 11.05 0.09
C SER A 242 -0.86 10.55 0.08
N GLY A 243 -0.26 10.50 1.25
CA GLY A 243 1.01 9.82 1.45
C GLY A 243 1.08 9.21 2.83
N LEU A 244 2.09 8.35 3.00
CA LEU A 244 2.42 7.70 4.25
C LEU A 244 3.92 7.50 4.37
N MET A 245 4.35 7.20 5.59
CA MET A 245 5.72 6.83 5.85
C MET A 245 6.00 5.44 5.30
N ASN A 246 7.11 5.26 4.58
CA ASN A 246 7.46 3.98 3.99
C ASN A 246 7.55 2.91 5.10
N PRO A 247 6.69 1.88 5.09
CA PRO A 247 6.63 0.86 6.15
C PRO A 247 7.90 -0.01 6.21
N GLN A 248 8.80 0.13 5.24
CA GLN A 248 10.10 -0.54 5.25
C GLN A 248 11.13 0.11 6.19
N ILE A 249 10.85 1.31 6.74
CA ILE A 249 11.79 1.99 7.66
C ILE A 249 12.14 1.12 8.87
N ARG A 250 11.20 0.30 9.35
CA ARG A 250 11.43 -0.60 10.49
C ARG A 250 12.53 -1.65 10.24
N PHE A 251 12.80 -1.98 8.97
CA PHE A 251 13.87 -2.89 8.55
C PHE A 251 15.18 -2.17 8.23
N GLY A 252 15.16 -0.85 8.18
CA GLY A 252 16.30 -0.01 7.86
C GLY A 252 15.89 1.42 7.54
N GLU A 253 16.49 2.38 8.24
CA GLU A 253 16.24 3.83 8.05
C GLU A 253 16.68 4.34 6.68
N ASP A 254 17.69 3.69 6.07
CA ASP A 254 18.27 4.05 4.78
C ASP A 254 18.34 2.83 3.84
N LEU A 255 18.60 3.11 2.57
CA LEU A 255 18.64 2.09 1.51
C LEU A 255 19.68 1.00 1.79
N MET A 256 20.88 1.36 2.26
CA MET A 256 21.94 0.38 2.52
C MET A 256 21.56 -0.55 3.67
N SER A 257 20.97 -0.01 4.73
CA SER A 257 20.50 -0.83 5.86
C SER A 257 19.41 -1.83 5.48
N ARG A 258 18.52 -1.46 4.54
CA ARG A 258 17.51 -2.40 4.00
C ARG A 258 18.12 -3.48 3.12
N VAL A 259 19.11 -3.12 2.30
CA VAL A 259 19.89 -4.11 1.53
C VAL A 259 20.55 -5.10 2.48
N SER A 260 21.18 -4.62 3.56
CA SER A 260 21.75 -5.50 4.58
C SER A 260 20.70 -6.37 5.26
N TYR A 261 19.52 -5.83 5.62
CA TYR A 261 18.44 -6.61 6.20
C TYR A 261 17.99 -7.76 5.29
N ALA A 262 17.79 -7.48 3.98
CA ALA A 262 17.44 -8.51 3.00
C ALA A 262 18.50 -9.61 2.87
N MET A 263 19.79 -9.24 2.94
CA MET A 263 20.89 -10.18 2.78
C MET A 263 21.16 -11.01 4.04
N MET A 264 20.93 -10.43 5.22
CA MET A 264 21.30 -11.04 6.51
C MET A 264 20.16 -11.84 7.14
N ASN A 265 18.91 -11.59 6.75
CA ASN A 265 17.74 -12.29 7.29
C ASN A 265 17.12 -13.19 6.23
N THR A 266 16.86 -14.45 6.58
CA THR A 266 16.11 -15.37 5.71
C THR A 266 14.73 -14.79 5.42
N ASN A 267 14.36 -14.69 4.14
CA ASN A 267 13.12 -14.07 3.64
C ASN A 267 12.98 -12.55 3.91
N GLY A 268 14.05 -11.83 4.27
CA GLY A 268 13.97 -10.39 4.55
C GLY A 268 13.51 -9.57 3.33
N ASP A 269 13.82 -10.03 2.12
CA ASP A 269 13.32 -9.48 0.85
C ASP A 269 11.79 -9.62 0.71
N GLN A 270 11.25 -10.79 1.04
CA GLN A 270 9.81 -11.08 0.99
C GLN A 270 9.06 -10.27 2.05
N GLU A 271 9.61 -10.15 3.25
CA GLU A 271 9.03 -9.33 4.32
C GLU A 271 8.94 -7.86 3.93
N MET A 272 10.02 -7.29 3.39
CA MET A 272 10.02 -5.90 2.94
C MET A 272 9.10 -5.68 1.73
N THR A 273 8.99 -6.67 0.83
CA THR A 273 8.07 -6.62 -0.32
C THR A 273 6.61 -6.64 0.13
N ARG A 274 6.28 -7.50 1.10
CA ARG A 274 4.95 -7.55 1.71
C ARG A 274 4.62 -6.22 2.40
N ALA A 275 5.54 -5.72 3.24
CA ALA A 275 5.31 -4.49 3.98
C ALA A 275 5.03 -3.28 3.07
N VAL A 276 5.77 -3.11 1.97
CA VAL A 276 5.54 -2.00 1.05
C VAL A 276 4.23 -2.16 0.25
N ARG A 277 3.87 -3.39 -0.15
CA ARG A 277 2.61 -3.67 -0.84
C ARG A 277 1.40 -3.39 0.04
N GLU A 278 1.42 -3.88 1.28
CA GLU A 278 0.37 -3.60 2.27
C GLU A 278 0.20 -2.09 2.50
N GLY A 279 1.31 -1.36 2.67
CA GLY A 279 1.26 0.09 2.78
C GLY A 279 0.67 0.77 1.54
N MET A 280 1.05 0.33 0.33
CA MET A 280 0.49 0.86 -0.92
C MET A 280 -1.02 0.56 -1.03
N ASP A 281 -1.46 -0.66 -0.69
CA ASP A 281 -2.87 -1.05 -0.74
C ASP A 281 -3.74 -0.22 0.23
N GLU A 282 -3.25 0.02 1.45
CA GLU A 282 -3.88 0.91 2.42
C GLU A 282 -3.96 2.35 1.88
N LEU A 283 -2.87 2.84 1.26
CA LEU A 283 -2.83 4.16 0.66
C LEU A 283 -3.83 4.31 -0.48
N PHE A 284 -3.92 3.31 -1.36
CA PHE A 284 -4.83 3.33 -2.51
C PHE A 284 -6.28 3.27 -2.07
N THR A 285 -6.60 2.40 -1.11
CA THR A 285 -7.94 2.30 -0.53
C THR A 285 -8.37 3.63 0.06
N LYS A 286 -7.49 4.28 0.83
CA LYS A 286 -7.76 5.59 1.41
C LYS A 286 -7.99 6.65 0.33
N ILE A 287 -7.14 6.72 -0.70
CA ILE A 287 -7.28 7.71 -1.77
C ILE A 287 -8.56 7.48 -2.56
N ALA A 288 -8.91 6.23 -2.84
CA ALA A 288 -10.16 5.90 -3.52
C ALA A 288 -11.38 6.33 -2.70
N PHE A 289 -11.36 6.09 -1.38
CA PHE A 289 -12.41 6.54 -0.49
C PHE A 289 -12.51 8.07 -0.39
N ASP A 290 -11.37 8.77 -0.34
CA ASP A 290 -11.33 10.25 -0.29
C ASP A 290 -11.77 10.88 -1.63
N ALA A 291 -11.86 10.10 -2.71
CA ALA A 291 -12.25 10.54 -4.06
C ALA A 291 -13.75 10.34 -4.38
N GLU A 292 -14.48 9.55 -3.58
CA GLU A 292 -15.94 9.38 -3.65
C GLU A 292 -16.69 10.59 -3.07
#